data_AF-A0A381XZH8-F1
#
_entry.id   AF-A0A381XZH8-F1
#
_cell.length_a   1.000
_cell.length_b   1.000
_cell.length_c   1.000
_cell.angle_alpha   90.00
_cell.angle_beta   90.00
_cell.angle_gamma   90.00
#
_symmetry.space_group_name_H-M   'P 1'
#
loop_
_entity.id
_entity.type
_entity.pdbx_description
1 polymer ?
#
loop_
_entity_poly.entity_id
_entity_poly.type
_entity_poly.pdbx_seq_one_letter_code
_entity_poly.pdbx_strand_id
1 'polypeptide(L)'
;MAGTDRTSSGAGRMGGRTARRALRAAPIPEEERAVKPGQSSGRYQPLTNTEVERIHRAALEALDQIGIANAISSCRELIIGAGGSLTEDGRLLFPKALVEDTIASAARNIV
;
A
#
# COMPACT_ATOMS: atom_id res chain seq x y z
N MET A 1 55.96 51.53 28.50
CA MET A 1 54.74 51.58 29.33
C MET A 1 53.58 51.12 28.46
N ALA A 2 52.99 49.98 28.84
CA ALA A 2 51.72 49.38 28.41
C ALA A 2 51.31 49.46 26.91
N GLY A 3 51.32 48.30 26.25
CA GLY A 3 50.59 48.07 25.01
C GLY A 3 49.10 47.88 25.25
N THR A 4 48.30 48.11 24.21
CA THR A 4 46.90 47.67 24.13
C THR A 4 46.65 47.11 22.75
N ASP A 5 46.75 45.78 22.67
CA ASP A 5 46.35 44.98 21.54
C ASP A 5 44.81 44.95 21.47
N ARG A 6 44.22 45.58 20.45
CA ARG A 6 42.77 45.49 20.19
C ARG A 6 42.51 44.23 19.39
N THR A 7 42.36 43.11 20.08
CA THR A 7 41.82 41.87 19.49
C THR A 7 40.40 42.11 19.01
N SER A 8 40.17 41.99 17.70
CA SER A 8 38.85 41.97 17.07
C SER A 8 38.07 40.71 17.48
N SER A 9 37.30 40.77 18.55
CA SER A 9 36.37 39.69 18.95
C SER A 9 34.94 39.98 18.47
N GLY A 10 34.77 40.10 17.15
CA GLY A 10 33.49 40.42 16.51
C GLY A 10 32.91 39.27 15.69
N ALA A 11 33.08 38.01 16.11
CA ALA A 11 32.61 36.85 15.34
C ALA A 11 31.84 35.79 16.17
N GLY A 12 31.43 36.12 17.39
CA GLY A 12 30.69 35.19 18.24
C GLY A 12 29.28 35.70 18.51
N ARG A 13 28.25 34.86 18.23
CA ARG A 13 26.88 34.86 18.79
C ARG A 13 25.70 35.06 17.82
N MET A 14 25.90 35.10 16.50
CA MET A 14 24.76 35.26 15.56
C MET A 14 24.19 33.94 14.99
N GLY A 15 24.74 32.78 15.36
CA GLY A 15 24.28 31.48 14.88
C GLY A 15 23.19 30.80 15.71
N GLY A 16 23.01 31.19 16.99
CA GLY A 16 22.14 30.45 17.92
C GLY A 16 20.64 30.49 17.56
N ARG A 17 20.16 31.61 16.96
CA ARG A 17 18.78 31.71 16.46
C ARG A 17 18.57 30.84 15.23
N THR A 18 19.54 30.84 14.32
CA THR A 18 19.54 30.01 13.12
C THR A 18 19.59 28.53 13.47
N ALA A 19 20.42 28.13 14.44
CA ALA A 19 20.50 26.76 14.94
C ALA A 19 19.17 26.28 15.55
N ARG A 20 18.50 27.10 16.38
CA ARG A 20 17.19 26.75 16.94
C ARG A 20 16.08 26.67 15.88
N ARG A 21 16.15 27.49 14.83
CA ARG A 21 15.23 27.39 13.70
C ARG A 21 15.48 26.12 12.89
N ALA A 22 16.75 25.78 12.61
CA ALA A 22 17.12 24.56 11.91
C ALA A 22 16.68 23.30 12.67
N LEU A 23 16.87 23.26 14.00
CA LEU A 23 16.43 22.13 14.83
C LEU A 23 14.91 21.93 14.84
N ARG A 24 14.12 23.00 14.76
CA ARG A 24 12.64 22.90 14.70
C ARG A 24 12.11 22.60 13.31
N ALA A 25 12.86 22.97 12.27
CA ALA A 25 12.52 22.66 10.88
C ALA A 25 12.96 21.25 10.48
N ALA A 26 13.85 20.63 11.25
CA ALA A 26 14.25 19.25 11.05
C ALA A 26 13.03 18.31 11.24
N PRO A 27 12.88 17.26 10.42
CA PRO A 27 11.89 16.23 10.63
C PRO A 27 12.04 15.62 12.02
N ILE A 28 10.92 15.40 12.71
CA ILE A 28 10.91 14.72 14.00
C ILE A 28 11.39 13.27 13.78
N PRO A 29 12.45 12.83 14.49
CA PRO A 29 12.91 11.44 14.42
C PRO A 29 11.76 10.46 14.66
N GLU A 30 11.74 9.32 13.97
CA GLU A 30 10.62 8.37 14.07
C GLU A 30 10.32 7.94 15.51
N GLU A 31 11.35 7.81 16.35
CA GLU A 31 11.20 7.41 17.74
C GLU A 31 10.47 8.46 18.62
N GLU A 32 10.60 9.73 18.24
CA GLU A 32 10.01 10.90 18.91
C GLU A 32 8.63 11.27 18.35
N ARG A 33 8.16 10.60 17.28
CA ARG A 33 6.83 10.86 16.72
C ARG A 33 5.76 10.53 17.76
N ALA A 34 4.92 11.53 18.05
CA ALA A 34 3.77 11.37 18.94
C ALA A 34 2.74 10.36 18.40
N VAL A 35 2.64 10.24 17.07
CA VAL A 35 1.81 9.24 16.40
C VAL A 35 2.69 8.10 15.92
N LYS A 36 2.49 6.92 16.49
CA LYS A 36 3.12 5.67 16.07
C LYS A 36 2.08 4.79 15.38
N PRO A 37 2.48 3.90 14.46
CA PRO A 37 1.61 2.82 14.02
C PRO A 37 1.01 2.10 15.24
N GLY A 38 -0.22 1.59 15.11
CA GLY A 38 -0.83 0.79 16.16
C GLY A 38 0.06 -0.40 16.55
N GLN A 39 -0.18 -0.96 17.74
CA GLN A 39 0.52 -2.17 18.18
C GLN A 39 0.29 -3.30 17.17
N SER A 40 1.34 -4.07 16.87
CA SER A 40 1.25 -5.26 16.03
C SER A 40 0.39 -6.31 16.74
N SER A 41 -0.87 -6.45 16.32
CA SER A 41 -1.70 -7.58 16.70
C SER A 41 -1.44 -8.76 15.77
N GLY A 42 -1.65 -9.97 16.26
CA GLY A 42 -1.71 -11.15 15.40
C GLY A 42 -2.95 -11.11 14.51
N ARG A 43 -2.87 -11.74 13.34
CA ARG A 43 -4.05 -11.97 12.49
C ARG A 43 -4.77 -13.22 13.02
N TYR A 44 -5.96 -13.05 13.61
CA TYR A 44 -6.81 -14.20 13.94
C TYR A 44 -7.19 -14.93 12.64
N GLN A 45 -6.81 -16.20 12.53
CA GLN A 45 -7.05 -17.07 11.38
C GLN A 45 -7.95 -18.23 11.82
N PRO A 46 -9.29 -18.07 11.76
CA PRO A 46 -10.23 -19.10 12.23
C PRO A 46 -10.30 -20.32 11.32
N LEU A 47 -9.76 -20.23 10.10
CA LEU A 47 -9.79 -21.29 9.11
C LEU A 47 -8.41 -21.95 9.00
N THR A 48 -8.43 -23.26 8.83
CA THR A 48 -7.25 -24.04 8.42
C THR A 48 -6.89 -23.76 6.96
N ASN A 49 -5.65 -24.04 6.58
CA ASN A 49 -5.20 -23.88 5.18
C ASN A 49 -6.08 -24.69 4.21
N THR A 50 -6.45 -25.91 4.56
CA THR A 50 -7.33 -26.76 3.74
C THR A 50 -8.71 -26.14 3.53
N GLU A 51 -9.27 -25.48 4.56
CA GLU A 51 -10.55 -24.78 4.45
C GLU A 51 -10.44 -23.55 3.54
N VAL A 52 -9.33 -22.81 3.64
CA VAL A 52 -9.04 -21.68 2.73
C VAL A 52 -8.93 -22.17 1.29
N GLU A 53 -8.17 -23.22 1.02
CA GLU A 53 -8.03 -23.82 -0.31
C GLU A 53 -9.38 -24.30 -0.87
N ARG A 54 -10.22 -24.90 -0.03
CA ARG A 54 -11.57 -25.34 -0.41
C ARG A 54 -12.45 -24.17 -0.84
N ILE A 55 -12.44 -23.08 -0.07
CA ILE A 55 -13.18 -21.86 -0.41
C ILE A 55 -12.64 -21.25 -1.69
N HIS A 56 -11.32 -21.17 -1.85
CA HIS A 56 -10.69 -20.63 -3.05
C HIS A 56 -11.09 -21.40 -4.31
N ARG A 57 -11.01 -22.74 -4.27
CA ARG A 57 -11.45 -23.60 -5.38
C ARG A 57 -12.93 -23.40 -5.72
N ALA A 58 -13.79 -23.38 -4.70
CA ALA A 58 -15.22 -23.17 -4.89
C ALA A 58 -15.53 -21.80 -5.51
N ALA A 59 -14.81 -20.76 -5.10
CA ALA A 59 -14.94 -19.43 -5.70
C ALA A 59 -14.51 -19.42 -7.17
N LEU A 60 -13.38 -20.04 -7.51
CA LEU A 60 -12.92 -20.16 -8.90
C LEU A 60 -13.89 -20.97 -9.76
N GLU A 61 -14.44 -22.07 -9.24
CA GLU A 61 -15.47 -22.87 -9.93
C GLU A 61 -16.76 -22.07 -10.16
N ALA A 62 -17.21 -21.31 -9.16
CA ALA A 62 -18.38 -20.45 -9.32
C ALA A 62 -18.17 -19.37 -10.39
N LEU A 63 -16.99 -18.73 -10.41
CA LEU A 63 -16.67 -17.71 -11.41
C LEU A 63 -16.56 -18.28 -12.84
N ASP A 64 -16.05 -19.49 -12.99
CA ASP A 64 -15.85 -20.16 -14.26
C ASP A 64 -17.16 -20.76 -14.82
N GLN A 65 -18.00 -21.35 -13.97
CA GLN A 65 -19.19 -22.08 -14.40
C GLN A 65 -20.50 -21.27 -14.29
N ILE A 66 -20.58 -20.36 -13.31
CA ILE A 66 -21.81 -19.58 -13.03
C ILE A 66 -21.62 -18.12 -13.45
N GLY A 67 -20.45 -17.54 -13.18
CA GLY A 67 -20.11 -16.16 -13.51
C GLY A 67 -20.94 -15.09 -12.78
N ILE A 68 -20.79 -13.85 -13.23
CA ILE A 68 -21.38 -12.66 -12.62
C ILE A 68 -22.37 -11.99 -13.58
N ALA A 69 -23.57 -11.68 -13.10
CA ALA A 69 -24.59 -10.96 -13.86
C ALA A 69 -24.38 -9.44 -13.81
N ASN A 70 -25.05 -8.71 -14.71
CA ASN A 70 -25.10 -7.24 -14.69
C ASN A 70 -23.73 -6.54 -14.79
N ALA A 71 -22.80 -7.13 -15.55
CA ALA A 71 -21.52 -6.47 -15.85
C ALA A 71 -21.76 -5.23 -16.75
N ILE A 72 -21.13 -4.11 -16.39
CA ILE A 72 -21.11 -2.90 -17.25
C ILE A 72 -20.34 -3.18 -18.55
N SER A 73 -20.64 -2.44 -19.62
CA SER A 73 -20.07 -2.67 -20.95
C SER A 73 -18.55 -2.66 -20.96
N SER A 74 -17.92 -1.69 -20.28
CA SER A 74 -16.46 -1.59 -20.18
C SER A 74 -15.83 -2.82 -19.52
N CYS A 75 -16.44 -3.35 -18.46
CA CYS A 75 -15.96 -4.57 -17.82
C CYS A 75 -16.12 -5.79 -18.73
N ARG A 76 -17.26 -5.91 -19.43
CA ARG A 76 -17.49 -7.00 -20.38
C ARG A 76 -16.41 -7.01 -21.47
N GLU A 77 -16.12 -5.85 -22.06
CA GLU A 77 -15.11 -5.71 -23.11
C GLU A 77 -13.71 -6.12 -22.62
N LEU A 78 -13.30 -5.63 -21.44
CA LEU A 78 -12.01 -5.96 -20.85
C LEU A 78 -11.88 -7.46 -20.55
N ILE A 79 -12.90 -8.05 -19.95
CA ILE A 79 -12.86 -9.44 -19.50
C ILE A 79 -12.95 -10.40 -20.68
N ILE A 80 -13.82 -10.13 -21.67
CA ILE A 80 -13.87 -10.92 -22.91
C ILE A 80 -12.54 -10.79 -23.68
N GLY A 81 -11.99 -9.58 -23.78
CA GLY A 81 -10.68 -9.34 -24.40
C GLY A 81 -9.54 -10.08 -23.71
N ALA A 82 -9.65 -10.35 -22.41
CA ALA A 82 -8.69 -11.11 -21.61
C ALA A 82 -8.95 -12.63 -21.59
N GLY A 83 -9.93 -13.13 -22.36
CA GLY A 83 -10.23 -14.57 -22.46
C GLY A 83 -11.43 -15.03 -21.62
N GLY A 84 -12.14 -14.12 -20.95
CA GLY A 84 -13.45 -14.39 -20.39
C GLY A 84 -14.52 -14.58 -21.45
N SER A 85 -15.71 -15.03 -21.04
CA SER A 85 -16.82 -15.31 -21.96
C SER A 85 -18.16 -14.94 -21.34
N LEU A 86 -19.23 -15.06 -22.11
CA LEU A 86 -20.57 -14.73 -21.67
C LEU A 86 -21.47 -15.95 -21.82
N THR A 87 -22.30 -16.23 -20.82
CA THR A 87 -23.37 -17.22 -20.94
C THR A 87 -24.51 -16.70 -21.82
N GLU A 88 -25.38 -17.60 -22.26
CA GLU A 88 -26.61 -17.28 -23.00
C GLU A 88 -27.51 -16.28 -22.22
N ASP A 89 -27.56 -16.43 -20.90
CA ASP A 89 -28.30 -15.53 -19.98
C ASP A 89 -27.57 -14.22 -19.68
N GLY A 90 -26.43 -13.96 -20.31
CA GLY A 90 -25.69 -12.71 -20.21
C GLY A 90 -24.78 -12.58 -18.99
N ARG A 91 -24.41 -13.69 -18.32
CA ARG A 91 -23.48 -13.70 -17.19
C ARG A 91 -22.05 -13.78 -17.69
N LEU A 92 -21.16 -13.00 -17.09
CA LEU A 92 -19.75 -12.94 -17.43
C LEU A 92 -18.99 -14.05 -16.68
N LEU A 93 -18.39 -14.96 -17.44
CA LEU A 93 -17.58 -16.07 -16.95
C LEU A 93 -16.11 -15.68 -16.91
N PHE A 94 -15.40 -16.21 -15.92
CA PHE A 94 -13.98 -15.94 -15.69
C PHE A 94 -13.21 -17.26 -15.61
N PRO A 95 -12.39 -17.59 -16.62
CA PRO A 95 -11.51 -18.75 -16.55
C PRO A 95 -10.60 -18.69 -15.31
N LYS A 96 -10.38 -19.83 -14.66
CA LYS A 96 -9.62 -19.91 -13.40
C LYS A 96 -8.22 -19.30 -13.51
N ALA A 97 -7.50 -19.64 -14.58
CA ALA A 97 -6.16 -19.15 -14.85
C ALA A 97 -6.13 -17.61 -14.99
N LEU A 98 -7.12 -17.02 -15.68
CA LEU A 98 -7.22 -15.57 -15.82
C LEU A 98 -7.31 -14.88 -14.45
N VAL A 99 -8.13 -15.42 -13.55
CA VAL A 99 -8.28 -14.87 -12.19
C VAL A 99 -6.99 -14.99 -11.40
N GLU A 100 -6.37 -16.17 -11.40
CA GLU A 100 -5.13 -16.43 -10.65
C GLU A 100 -3.97 -15.57 -11.15
N ASP A 101 -3.76 -15.48 -12.47
CA ASP A 101 -2.72 -14.66 -13.08
C ASP A 101 -2.92 -13.17 -12.79
N THR A 102 -4.17 -12.70 -12.86
CA THR A 102 -4.51 -11.31 -12.55
C THR A 102 -4.20 -10.99 -11.09
N ILE A 103 -4.60 -11.85 -10.14
CA ILE A 103 -4.29 -11.68 -8.71
C ILE A 103 -2.77 -11.72 -8.47
N ALA A 104 -2.04 -12.60 -9.18
CA ALA A 104 -0.60 -12.71 -9.05
C ALA A 104 0.13 -11.42 -9.50
N SER A 105 -0.37 -10.77 -10.54
CA SER A 105 0.16 -9.49 -11.07
C SER A 105 -0.15 -8.27 -10.20
N ALA A 106 -1.08 -8.38 -9.25
CA ALA A 106 -1.51 -7.24 -8.43
C ALA A 106 -0.40 -6.79 -7.45
N ALA A 107 -0.24 -5.47 -7.31
CA ALA A 107 0.69 -4.89 -6.36
C ALA A 107 0.26 -5.20 -4.90
N ARG A 108 1.16 -5.78 -4.11
CA ARG A 108 0.88 -6.18 -2.71
C ARG A 108 1.27 -5.11 -1.68
N ASN A 109 2.19 -4.24 -2.04
CA ASN A 109 2.69 -3.16 -1.20
C ASN A 109 2.56 -1.85 -1.97
N ILE A 110 1.77 -0.92 -1.44
CA ILE A 110 1.57 0.42 -1.99
C ILE A 110 2.15 1.39 -0.97
N VAL A 111 2.98 2.33 -1.43
CA VAL A 111 3.67 3.35 -0.61
C VAL A 111 3.10 4.72 -0.92
#